data_AF-A0A7L2RDS8-F1
#
_entry.id   AF-A0A7L2RDS8-F1
#
_cell.length_a   1.000
_cell.length_b   1.000
_cell.length_c   1.000
_cell.angle_alpha   90.00
_cell.angle_beta   90.00
_cell.angle_gamma   90.00
#
_symmetry.space_group_name_H-M   'P 1'
#
loop_
_entity.id
_entity.type
_entity.pdbx_description
1 polymer ?
#
loop_
_entity_poly.entity_id
_entity_poly.type
_entity_poly.pdbx_seq_one_letter_code
_entity_poly.pdbx_strand_id
1 'polypeptide(L)'
;YLVLLPFMIHTDSLEKVCVQLTHLNETVTLSATLEYQGENRSLIDDVVSEKDMFTCIPFVLPKSSNPLLPGTFLSVTVKGNTLQFRSRKSVLVQNSESLVFVQTDKPIYKPGQTVLFRIVSLNKDFHPLNEVVRMIF
;
A
#
# COMPACT_ATOMS: atom_id res chain seq x y z
N TYR A 1 -8.04 16.90 -14.73
CA TYR A 1 -7.93 15.51 -14.25
C TYR A 1 -6.75 15.43 -13.29
N LEU A 2 -6.97 14.79 -12.14
CA LEU A 2 -5.97 14.62 -11.09
C LEU A 2 -6.07 13.17 -10.58
N VAL A 3 -4.91 12.53 -10.40
CA VAL A 3 -4.81 11.22 -9.74
C VAL A 3 -3.82 11.34 -8.59
N LEU A 4 -4.25 10.89 -7.41
CA LEU A 4 -3.52 10.94 -6.16
C LEU A 4 -3.28 9.51 -5.66
N LEU A 5 -2.03 9.21 -5.37
CA LEU A 5 -1.58 7.93 -4.84
C LEU A 5 -0.30 8.16 -4.00
N PRO A 6 -0.14 7.48 -2.86
CA PRO A 6 1.10 7.54 -2.09
C PRO A 6 2.31 7.06 -2.90
N PHE A 7 3.43 7.78 -2.80
CA PHE A 7 4.67 7.39 -3.46
C PHE A 7 5.24 6.05 -2.93
N MET A 8 5.02 5.77 -1.64
CA MET A 8 5.40 4.54 -0.96
C MET A 8 4.15 3.79 -0.51
N ILE A 9 3.96 2.59 -1.08
CA ILE A 9 2.80 1.72 -0.87
C ILE A 9 3.22 0.58 0.05
N HIS A 10 2.47 0.32 1.11
CA HIS A 10 2.77 -0.77 2.03
C HIS A 10 1.95 -2.02 1.70
N THR A 11 2.61 -3.17 1.64
CA THR A 11 1.91 -4.45 1.44
C THR A 11 1.08 -4.82 2.67
N ASP A 12 0.07 -5.67 2.52
CA ASP A 12 -0.86 -6.09 3.58
C ASP A 12 -1.52 -4.92 4.35
N SER A 13 -1.49 -3.71 3.77
CA SER A 13 -2.15 -2.51 4.29
C SER A 13 -3.20 -2.02 3.30
N LEU A 14 -4.25 -1.38 3.82
CA LEU A 14 -5.33 -0.82 3.02
C LEU A 14 -4.90 0.55 2.48
N GLU A 15 -4.43 0.56 1.24
CA GLU A 15 -4.00 1.76 0.54
C GLU A 15 -5.14 2.29 -0.35
N LYS A 16 -5.06 3.54 -0.80
CA LYS A 16 -6.12 4.17 -1.61
C LYS A 16 -5.53 4.93 -2.79
N VAL A 17 -6.17 4.81 -3.95
CA VAL A 17 -5.96 5.69 -5.10
C VAL A 17 -7.19 6.56 -5.25
N CYS A 18 -6.99 7.87 -5.34
CA CYS A 18 -8.08 8.83 -5.51
C CYS A 18 -7.97 9.50 -6.88
N VAL A 19 -9.11 9.62 -7.57
CA VAL A 19 -9.20 10.25 -8.88
C VAL A 19 -10.22 11.37 -8.83
N GLN A 20 -9.83 12.51 -9.38
CA GLN A 20 -10.68 13.67 -9.56
C GLN A 20 -10.73 14.05 -11.05
N LEU A 21 -11.92 13.92 -11.63
CA LEU A 21 -12.25 14.38 -12.97
C LEU A 21 -13.14 15.61 -12.83
N THR A 22 -12.80 16.69 -13.53
CA THR A 22 -13.52 17.96 -13.48
C THR A 22 -13.55 18.59 -14.86
N HIS A 23 -14.62 19.31 -15.18
CA HIS A 23 -14.83 19.98 -16.46
C HIS A 23 -14.77 18.99 -17.66
N LEU A 24 -15.41 17.82 -17.51
CA LEU A 24 -15.53 16.86 -18.60
C LEU A 24 -16.64 17.31 -19.57
N ASN A 25 -16.30 17.40 -20.86
CA ASN A 25 -17.27 17.71 -21.93
C ASN A 25 -17.83 16.45 -22.59
N GLU A 26 -17.32 15.27 -22.23
CA GLU A 26 -17.71 13.98 -22.76
C GLU A 26 -17.61 12.91 -21.66
N THR A 27 -18.33 11.80 -21.86
CA THR A 27 -18.19 10.62 -21.00
C THR A 27 -16.81 10.00 -21.21
N VAL A 28 -16.13 9.68 -20.11
CA VAL A 28 -14.79 9.08 -20.13
C VAL A 28 -14.75 7.78 -19.34
N THR A 29 -13.90 6.86 -19.79
CA THR A 29 -13.54 5.63 -19.11
C THR A 29 -12.18 5.81 -18.44
N LEU A 30 -12.10 5.50 -17.14
CA LEU A 30 -10.89 5.56 -16.34
C LEU A 30 -10.39 4.16 -16.01
N SER A 31 -9.13 3.88 -16.37
CA SER A 31 -8.40 2.69 -15.93
C SER A 31 -7.11 3.05 -15.22
N ALA A 32 -6.79 2.30 -14.17
CA ALA A 32 -5.51 2.39 -13.48
C ALA A 32 -4.95 1.00 -13.24
N THR A 33 -3.72 0.77 -13.67
CA THR A 33 -3.02 -0.52 -13.59
C THR A 33 -1.70 -0.34 -12.88
N LEU A 34 -1.43 -1.20 -11.90
CA LEU A 34 -0.17 -1.30 -11.20
C LEU A 34 0.62 -2.48 -11.76
N GLU A 35 1.79 -2.20 -12.31
CA GLU A 35 2.76 -3.21 -12.70
C GLU A 35 3.54 -3.59 -11.44
N TYR A 36 3.29 -4.76 -10.85
CA TYR A 36 3.91 -5.21 -9.61
C TYR A 36 4.35 -6.67 -9.75
N GLN A 37 5.61 -6.97 -9.43
CA GLN A 37 6.22 -8.30 -9.58
C GLN A 37 6.14 -8.90 -10.99
N GLY A 38 6.08 -8.06 -12.03
CA GLY A 38 5.93 -8.51 -13.41
C GLY A 38 4.48 -8.86 -13.79
N GLU A 39 3.53 -8.67 -12.88
CA GLU A 39 2.09 -8.79 -13.15
C GLU A 39 1.44 -7.43 -13.29
N ASN A 40 0.46 -7.33 -14.20
CA ASN A 40 -0.40 -6.15 -14.33
C ASN A 40 -1.63 -6.33 -13.44
N ARG A 41 -1.71 -5.57 -12.37
CA ARG A 41 -2.86 -5.58 -11.44
C ARG A 41 -3.72 -4.37 -11.70
N SER A 42 -4.99 -4.58 -12.04
CA SER A 42 -5.93 -3.47 -12.17
C SER A 42 -6.32 -2.95 -10.78
N LEU A 43 -6.15 -1.65 -10.56
CA LEU A 43 -6.61 -0.95 -9.35
C LEU A 43 -7.98 -0.30 -9.57
N ILE A 44 -8.28 0.08 -10.82
CA ILE A 44 -9.53 0.69 -11.24
C ILE A 44 -9.93 0.04 -12.56
N ASP A 45 -11.04 -0.69 -12.56
CA ASP A 45 -11.60 -1.36 -13.74
C ASP A 45 -12.62 -0.45 -14.44
N ASP A 46 -12.14 0.30 -15.44
CA ASP A 46 -12.94 0.99 -16.45
C ASP A 46 -14.20 1.69 -15.93
N VAL A 47 -14.02 2.53 -14.90
CA VAL A 47 -15.11 3.33 -14.35
C VAL A 47 -15.52 4.39 -15.36
N VAL A 48 -16.79 4.35 -15.77
CA VAL A 48 -17.39 5.30 -16.70
C VAL A 48 -17.93 6.49 -15.92
N SER A 49 -17.49 7.70 -16.31
CA SER A 49 -17.95 8.95 -15.70
C SER A 49 -18.56 9.88 -16.73
N GLU A 50 -19.81 10.27 -16.53
CA GLU A 50 -20.56 11.19 -17.40
C GLU A 50 -20.37 12.68 -17.02
N LYS A 51 -19.94 12.97 -15.79
CA LYS A 51 -19.71 14.33 -15.23
C LYS A 51 -18.48 14.36 -14.32
N ASP A 52 -18.25 15.49 -13.67
CA ASP A 52 -17.27 15.66 -12.60
C ASP A 52 -17.40 14.54 -11.56
N MET A 53 -16.29 13.86 -11.27
CA MET A 53 -16.25 12.69 -10.40
C MET A 53 -15.06 12.79 -9.46
N PHE A 54 -15.31 12.55 -8.18
CA PHE A 54 -14.28 12.28 -7.19
C PHE A 54 -14.54 10.91 -6.56
N THR A 55 -13.59 10.00 -6.68
CA THR A 55 -13.70 8.67 -6.07
C THR A 55 -12.34 8.21 -5.54
N CYS A 56 -12.37 7.48 -4.44
CA CYS A 56 -11.20 6.84 -3.85
C CYS A 56 -11.45 5.35 -3.78
N ILE A 57 -10.60 4.57 -4.43
CA ILE A 57 -10.73 3.13 -4.51
C ILE A 57 -9.65 2.50 -3.62
N PRO A 58 -10.07 1.72 -2.60
CA PRO A 58 -9.12 1.03 -1.75
C PRO A 58 -8.53 -0.18 -2.48
N PHE A 59 -7.27 -0.49 -2.21
CA PHE A 59 -6.60 -1.68 -2.71
C PHE A 59 -5.60 -2.21 -1.67
N VAL A 60 -5.23 -3.48 -1.78
CA VAL A 60 -4.23 -4.14 -0.93
C VAL A 60 -3.26 -4.89 -1.83
N LEU A 61 -1.96 -4.77 -1.54
CA LEU A 61 -0.91 -5.53 -2.23
C LEU A 61 -0.37 -6.64 -1.34
N PRO A 62 -0.14 -7.85 -1.85
CA PRO A 62 0.48 -8.92 -1.07
C PRO A 62 1.98 -8.62 -0.86
N LYS A 63 2.52 -9.14 0.25
CA LYS A 63 3.97 -9.11 0.52
C LYS A 63 4.78 -9.66 -0.64
N SER A 64 5.83 -8.92 -1.01
CA SER A 64 6.82 -9.38 -1.98
C SER A 64 7.81 -10.32 -1.32
N SER A 65 8.09 -11.46 -1.93
CA SER A 65 9.24 -12.29 -1.55
C SER A 65 10.58 -11.61 -1.87
N ASN A 66 10.56 -10.61 -2.76
CA ASN A 66 11.73 -9.87 -3.20
C ASN A 66 11.48 -8.36 -3.01
N PRO A 67 11.80 -7.79 -1.81
CA PRO A 67 11.38 -6.46 -1.39
C PRO A 67 12.01 -5.30 -2.20
N LEU A 68 12.99 -5.61 -3.05
CA LEU A 68 13.79 -4.63 -3.80
C LEU A 68 13.60 -4.69 -5.31
N LEU A 69 12.55 -5.33 -5.83
CA LEU A 69 12.29 -5.34 -7.28
C LEU A 69 12.13 -3.90 -7.80
N PRO A 70 13.12 -3.37 -8.55
CA PRO A 70 12.95 -2.08 -9.20
C PRO A 70 11.97 -2.28 -10.35
N GLY A 71 10.95 -1.41 -10.43
CA GLY A 71 10.03 -1.41 -11.56
C GLY A 71 8.56 -1.57 -11.20
N THR A 72 8.12 -1.08 -10.05
CA THR A 72 6.68 -0.88 -9.85
C THR A 72 6.26 0.41 -10.53
N PHE A 73 5.34 0.31 -11.48
CA PHE A 73 4.82 1.45 -12.22
C PHE A 73 3.30 1.51 -12.11
N LEU A 74 2.79 2.69 -11.77
CA LEU A 74 1.37 3.00 -11.92
C LEU A 74 1.16 3.58 -13.31
N SER A 75 0.32 2.92 -14.10
CA SER A 75 -0.17 3.40 -15.39
C SER A 75 -1.63 3.80 -15.24
N VAL A 76 -1.95 5.06 -15.52
CA VAL A 76 -3.33 5.58 -15.53
C VAL A 76 -3.69 5.97 -16.95
N THR A 77 -4.89 5.57 -17.37
CA THR A 77 -5.47 5.96 -18.66
C THR A 77 -6.86 6.55 -18.43
N VAL A 78 -7.13 7.70 -19.05
CA VAL A 78 -8.47 8.29 -19.15
C VAL A 78 -8.79 8.39 -20.63
N LYS A 79 -9.84 7.72 -21.09
CA LYS A 79 -10.21 7.63 -22.50
C LYS A 79 -11.66 8.06 -22.69
N GLY A 80 -11.88 9.12 -23.46
CA GLY A 80 -13.18 9.49 -23.99
C GLY A 80 -13.22 9.30 -25.50
N ASN A 81 -14.21 9.94 -26.15
CA ASN A 81 -14.36 9.87 -27.60
C ASN A 81 -13.34 10.75 -28.33
N THR A 82 -13.00 11.90 -27.74
CA THR A 82 -12.04 12.87 -28.30
C THR A 82 -10.80 13.05 -27.43
N LEU A 83 -10.88 12.71 -26.14
CA LEU A 83 -9.81 12.87 -25.17
C LEU A 83 -9.12 11.53 -24.89
N GLN A 84 -7.79 11.53 -24.87
CA GLN A 84 -7.01 10.42 -24.37
C GLN A 84 -5.83 10.92 -23.55
N PHE A 85 -5.84 10.60 -22.26
CA PHE A 85 -4.75 10.90 -21.35
C PHE A 85 -4.13 9.60 -20.86
N ARG A 86 -2.80 9.54 -20.83
CA ARG A 86 -2.03 8.43 -20.26
C ARG A 86 -0.89 8.98 -19.43
N SER A 87 -0.75 8.46 -18.21
CA SER A 87 0.36 8.80 -17.31
C SER A 87 0.95 7.53 -16.76
N ARG A 88 2.29 7.47 -16.70
CA ARG A 88 3.02 6.37 -16.09
C ARG A 88 4.01 6.93 -15.09
N LYS A 89 3.97 6.46 -13.85
CA LYS A 89 4.85 6.92 -12.76
C LYS A 89 5.40 5.74 -11.98
N SER A 90 6.68 5.84 -11.60
CA SER A 90 7.32 4.87 -10.72
C SER A 90 6.86 5.10 -9.28
N VAL A 91 6.58 4.01 -8.58
CA VAL A 91 6.20 4.01 -7.16
C VAL A 91 7.06 3.00 -6.42
N LEU A 92 7.19 3.18 -5.10
CA LEU A 92 7.88 2.23 -4.23
C LEU A 92 6.86 1.36 -3.52
N VAL A 93 7.13 0.05 -3.46
CA VAL A 93 6.37 -0.89 -2.66
C VAL A 93 7.29 -1.41 -1.56
N GLN A 94 6.86 -1.27 -0.32
CA GLN A 94 7.59 -1.76 0.84
C GLN A 94 6.76 -2.81 1.55
N ASN A 95 7.40 -3.89 1.99
CA ASN A 95 6.71 -4.87 2.80
C ASN A 95 6.29 -4.27 4.14
N SER A 96 5.04 -4.52 4.57
CA SER A 96 4.67 -4.15 5.93
C SER A 96 5.47 -4.96 6.94
N GLU A 97 6.16 -4.23 7.81
CA GLU A 97 6.86 -4.73 8.97
C GLU A 97 6.03 -4.45 10.22
N SER A 98 6.19 -5.30 11.22
CA SER A 98 5.58 -5.12 12.53
C SER A 98 6.50 -4.35 13.47
N LEU A 99 5.88 -3.60 14.39
CA LEU A 99 6.57 -2.92 15.47
C LEU A 99 6.68 -3.88 16.65
N VAL A 100 7.90 -4.35 16.94
CA VAL A 100 8.16 -5.31 18.01
C VAL A 100 8.79 -4.62 19.20
N PHE A 101 8.14 -4.73 20.36
CA PHE A 101 8.61 -4.18 21.62
C PHE A 101 8.91 -5.31 22.60
N VAL A 102 10.06 -5.21 23.27
CA VAL A 102 10.45 -6.11 24.36
C VAL A 102 10.50 -5.32 25.65
N GLN A 103 9.80 -5.81 26.67
CA GLN A 103 9.84 -5.22 28.00
C GLN A 103 10.17 -6.30 29.02
N THR A 104 11.22 -6.07 29.79
CA THR A 104 11.60 -6.88 30.93
C THR A 104 10.85 -6.44 32.19
N ASP A 105 10.76 -7.32 33.19
CA ASP A 105 10.16 -6.98 34.49
C ASP A 105 10.99 -5.94 35.26
N LYS A 106 12.31 -5.87 35.00
CA LYS A 106 13.25 -4.93 35.63
C LYS A 106 14.29 -4.41 34.63
N PRO A 107 14.84 -3.20 34.86
CA PRO A 107 15.90 -2.65 34.03
C PRO A 107 17.31 -3.22 34.35
N ILE A 108 17.53 -3.75 35.56
CA ILE A 108 18.84 -4.26 36.02
C ILE A 108 18.65 -5.55 36.81
N TYR A 109 19.50 -6.55 36.55
CA TYR A 109 19.49 -7.86 37.22
C TYR A 109 20.81 -8.15 37.92
N LYS A 110 20.75 -8.87 39.04
CA LYS A 110 21.90 -9.48 39.71
C LYS A 110 22.16 -10.89 39.16
N PRO A 111 23.40 -11.41 39.25
CA PRO A 111 23.69 -12.80 38.90
C PRO A 111 22.75 -13.78 39.61
N GLY A 112 22.24 -14.77 38.85
CA GLY A 112 21.32 -15.80 39.35
C GLY A 112 19.83 -15.39 39.37
N GLN A 113 19.47 -14.16 39.03
CA GLN A 113 18.07 -13.76 38.92
C GLN A 113 17.44 -14.24 37.60
N THR A 114 16.22 -14.76 37.68
CA THR A 114 15.39 -15.07 36.50
C THR A 114 14.85 -13.79 35.88
N VAL A 115 15.00 -13.66 34.55
CA VAL A 115 14.46 -12.55 33.76
C VAL A 115 13.06 -12.92 33.28
N LEU A 116 12.05 -12.13 33.62
CA LEU A 116 10.73 -12.22 33.02
C LEU A 116 10.61 -11.11 31.98
N PHE A 117 10.05 -11.43 30.82
CA PHE A 117 9.85 -10.44 29.76
C PHE A 117 8.56 -10.72 29.00
N ARG A 118 8.07 -9.67 28.35
CA ARG A 118 6.97 -9.74 27.40
C ARG A 118 7.40 -9.17 26.07
N ILE A 119 6.90 -9.77 25.00
CA ILE A 119 7.08 -9.30 23.62
C ILE A 119 5.70 -8.92 23.10
N VAL A 120 5.60 -7.75 22.48
CA VAL A 120 4.37 -7.27 21.84
C VAL A 120 4.69 -6.92 20.40
N SER A 121 3.91 -7.46 19.46
CA SER A 121 3.96 -7.09 18.04
C SER A 121 2.72 -6.26 17.71
N LEU A 122 2.93 -5.10 17.07
CA LEU A 122 1.88 -4.16 16.68
C LEU A 122 1.96 -3.84 15.18
N ASN A 123 0.82 -3.54 14.56
CA ASN A 123 0.80 -2.92 13.24
C ASN A 123 1.03 -1.40 13.33
N LYS A 124 1.01 -0.73 12.18
CA LYS A 124 1.23 0.73 12.07
C LYS A 124 0.16 1.57 12.79
N ASP A 125 -1.03 1.03 12.94
CA ASP A 125 -2.15 1.64 13.65
C ASP A 125 -2.16 1.25 15.14
N PHE A 126 -1.08 0.63 15.63
CA PHE A 126 -0.90 0.16 17.01
C PHE A 126 -1.91 -0.93 17.45
N HIS A 127 -2.52 -1.63 16.50
CA HIS A 127 -3.32 -2.81 16.79
C HIS A 127 -2.41 -4.04 17.00
N PRO A 128 -2.74 -4.92 17.97
CA PRO A 128 -1.95 -6.11 18.25
C PRO A 128 -1.97 -7.08 17.06
N LEU A 129 -0.79 -7.60 16.72
CA LEU A 129 -0.60 -8.63 15.70
C LEU A 129 -0.28 -9.97 16.37
N ASN A 130 -0.85 -11.05 15.83
CA ASN A 130 -0.52 -12.40 16.26
C ASN A 130 0.60 -12.97 15.36
N GLU A 131 1.85 -12.66 15.72
CA GLU A 131 3.04 -13.06 14.96
C GLU A 131 3.93 -14.03 15.74
N VAL A 132 4.54 -14.98 15.03
CA VAL A 132 5.51 -15.91 15.60
C VAL A 132 6.88 -15.23 15.67
N VAL A 133 7.34 -14.95 16.89
CA VAL A 133 8.68 -14.42 17.13
C VAL A 133 9.64 -15.58 17.36
N ARG A 134 10.66 -15.72 16.51
CA ARG A 134 11.73 -16.72 16.71
C ARG A 134 12.71 -16.20 17.76
N MET A 135 12.85 -16.93 18.86
CA MET A 135 13.90 -16.68 19.83
C MET A 135 15.18 -17.37 19.37
N ILE A 136 16.27 -16.59 19.28
CA ILE A 136 17.62 -17.12 19.04
C ILE A 136 18.31 -17.13 20.40
N PHE A 137 18.65 -18.32 20.88
CA PHE A 137 19.40 -18.55 22.13
C PHE A 137 20.82 -18.97 21.80
#